data_AF-A0AAD8BV82-F1
#
_entry.id   AF-A0AAD8BV82-F1
#
_cell.length_a   1.000
_cell.length_b   1.000
_cell.length_c   1.000
_cell.angle_alpha   90.00
_cell.angle_beta   90.00
_cell.angle_gamma   90.00
#
_symmetry.space_group_name_H-M   'P 1'
#
loop_
_entity.id
_entity.type
_entity.pdbx_description
1 polymer ?
#
loop_
_entity_poly.entity_id
_entity_poly.type
_entity_poly.pdbx_seq_one_letter_code
_entity_poly.pdbx_strand_id
1 'polypeptide(L)'
;MKFNYSTLEILVKLSSKQQMLDLCDQAFLYRKRSPAHLPDSLVQSLSQTLLISLNDSRSCISTLSNLLKTAVFQGSTDPQVIVSLFPNGFHKNLRDLLTKIIIENMAKWKASAIANQGKFYF
;
A
#
# COMPACT_ATOMS: atom_id res chain seq x y z
N MET A 1 -15.55 5.16 2.66
CA MET A 1 -15.35 3.76 2.22
C MET A 1 -14.65 3.00 3.32
N LYS A 2 -15.21 1.88 3.81
CA LYS A 2 -14.49 0.97 4.71
C LYS A 2 -13.52 0.15 3.84
N PHE A 3 -12.22 0.31 4.05
CA PHE A 3 -11.23 -0.52 3.35
C PHE A 3 -11.22 -1.92 3.97
N ASN A 4 -11.29 -2.94 3.11
CA ASN A 4 -11.25 -4.32 3.56
C ASN A 4 -9.78 -4.78 3.63
N TYR A 5 -9.21 -4.75 4.83
CA TYR A 5 -7.83 -5.17 5.08
C TYR A 5 -7.57 -6.65 4.82
N SER A 6 -8.60 -7.52 4.79
CA SER A 6 -8.43 -8.92 4.38
C SER A 6 -7.91 -9.04 2.95
N THR A 7 -8.12 -8.03 2.11
CA THR A 7 -7.53 -7.98 0.75
C THR A 7 -6.02 -7.81 0.76
N LEU A 8 -5.41 -7.37 1.85
CA LEU A 8 -3.94 -7.28 1.97
C LEU A 8 -3.33 -8.61 2.39
N GLU A 9 -4.08 -9.51 3.02
CA GLU A 9 -3.54 -10.79 3.48
C GLU A 9 -3.04 -11.66 2.32
N ILE A 10 -3.60 -11.47 1.12
CA ILE A 10 -3.11 -12.12 -0.10
C ILE A 10 -1.64 -11.80 -0.41
N LEU A 11 -1.12 -10.67 0.07
CA LEU A 11 0.26 -10.23 -0.16
C LEU A 11 1.29 -11.13 0.52
N VAL A 12 0.88 -12.01 1.44
CA VAL A 12 1.76 -13.07 1.98
C VAL A 12 2.26 -14.04 0.90
N LYS A 13 1.58 -14.10 -0.26
CA LYS A 13 1.99 -14.92 -1.41
C LYS A 13 3.10 -14.29 -2.25
N LEU A 14 3.45 -13.02 -2.02
CA LEU A 14 4.59 -12.41 -2.71
C LEU A 14 5.88 -13.15 -2.32
N SER A 15 6.69 -13.50 -3.30
CA SER A 15 7.84 -14.38 -3.11
C SER A 15 9.08 -13.66 -2.56
N SER A 16 9.06 -12.32 -2.46
CA SER A 16 10.22 -11.55 -1.98
C SER A 16 9.86 -10.22 -1.31
N LYS A 17 10.76 -9.74 -0.42
CA LYS A 17 10.71 -8.38 0.15
C LYS A 17 10.73 -7.31 -0.96
N GLN A 18 11.48 -7.54 -2.04
CA GLN A 18 11.62 -6.57 -3.12
C GLN A 18 10.29 -6.35 -3.84
N GLN A 19 9.56 -7.43 -4.19
CA GLN A 19 8.24 -7.30 -4.80
C GLN A 19 7.24 -6.55 -3.91
N MET A 20 7.28 -6.80 -2.59
CA MET A 20 6.45 -6.07 -1.62
C MET A 20 6.80 -4.57 -1.63
N LEU A 21 8.09 -4.23 -1.65
CA LEU A 21 8.55 -2.85 -1.70
C LEU A 21 8.13 -2.15 -3.01
N ASP A 22 8.33 -2.80 -4.15
CA ASP A 22 7.95 -2.27 -5.46
C ASP A 22 6.44 -2.02 -5.53
N LEU A 23 5.64 -2.97 -5.04
CA LEU A 23 4.19 -2.82 -4.93
C LEU A 23 3.81 -1.65 -4.00
N CYS A 24 4.48 -1.51 -2.85
CA CYS A 24 4.24 -0.39 -1.93
C CYS A 24 4.57 0.96 -2.58
N ASP A 25 5.67 1.06 -3.32
CA ASP A 25 6.05 2.28 -4.03
C ASP A 25 5.01 2.64 -5.11
N GLN A 26 4.54 1.67 -5.90
CA GLN A 26 3.49 1.88 -6.90
C GLN A 26 2.14 2.26 -6.24
N ALA A 27 1.75 1.56 -5.19
CA ALA A 27 0.55 1.86 -4.43
C ALA A 27 0.61 3.26 -3.81
N PHE A 28 1.76 3.68 -3.28
CA PHE A 28 1.95 5.02 -2.77
C PHE A 28 1.92 6.07 -3.88
N LEU A 29 2.54 5.81 -5.03
CA LEU A 29 2.53 6.70 -6.19
C LEU A 29 1.09 7.02 -6.64
N TYR A 30 0.24 5.99 -6.74
CA TYR A 30 -1.15 6.13 -7.18
C TYR A 30 -2.16 6.38 -6.05
N ARG A 31 -1.72 6.67 -4.83
CA ARG A 31 -2.58 6.82 -3.63
C ARG A 31 -3.69 7.87 -3.70
N LYS A 32 -3.63 8.79 -4.67
CA LYS A 32 -4.66 9.82 -4.90
C LYS A 32 -5.73 9.38 -5.92
N ARG A 33 -5.50 8.29 -6.65
CA ARG A 33 -6.39 7.81 -7.71
C ARG A 33 -7.49 6.93 -7.13
N SER A 34 -8.65 6.94 -7.76
CA SER A 34 -9.69 5.94 -7.48
C SER A 34 -9.28 4.58 -8.06
N PRO A 35 -9.82 3.46 -7.54
CA PRO A 35 -9.50 2.11 -8.03
C PRO A 35 -9.72 1.94 -9.54
N ALA A 36 -10.69 2.65 -10.12
CA ALA A 36 -10.99 2.64 -11.54
C ALA A 36 -9.89 3.29 -12.40
N HIS A 37 -9.08 4.18 -11.83
CA HIS A 37 -8.02 4.92 -12.54
C HIS A 37 -6.60 4.42 -12.20
N LEU A 38 -6.49 3.24 -11.58
CA LEU A 38 -5.21 2.54 -11.44
C LEU A 38 -4.72 2.07 -12.82
N PRO A 39 -3.41 2.17 -13.11
CA PRO A 39 -2.87 1.69 -14.38
C PRO A 39 -3.15 0.21 -14.59
N ASP A 40 -3.62 -0.16 -15.79
CA ASP A 40 -3.95 -1.55 -16.09
C ASP A 40 -2.74 -2.47 -16.00
N SER A 41 -1.55 -1.99 -16.36
CA SER A 41 -0.31 -2.77 -16.22
C SER A 41 -0.01 -3.17 -14.77
N LEU A 42 -0.23 -2.27 -13.81
CA LEU A 42 -0.06 -2.56 -12.38
C LEU A 42 -1.10 -3.58 -11.90
N VAL A 43 -2.37 -3.39 -12.29
CA VAL A 43 -3.47 -4.27 -11.90
C VAL A 43 -3.29 -5.67 -12.48
N GLN A 44 -2.94 -5.78 -13.77
CA GLN A 44 -2.69 -7.04 -14.45
C GLN A 44 -1.47 -7.76 -13.87
N SER A 45 -0.37 -7.04 -13.61
CA SER A 45 0.83 -7.61 -13.00
C SER A 45 0.54 -8.22 -11.63
N LEU A 46 -0.21 -7.53 -10.77
CA LEU A 46 -0.59 -8.05 -9.46
C LEU A 46 -1.54 -9.24 -9.57
N SER A 47 -2.53 -9.16 -10.47
CA SER A 47 -3.48 -10.24 -10.76
C SER A 47 -2.78 -11.52 -11.18
N GLN A 48 -1.81 -11.43 -12.10
CA GLN A 48 -1.01 -12.56 -12.57
C GLN A 48 -0.09 -13.10 -11.48
N THR A 49 0.56 -12.23 -10.70
CA THR A 49 1.49 -12.63 -9.65
C THR A 49 0.80 -13.37 -8.52
N LEU A 50 -0.39 -12.92 -8.12
CA LEU A 50 -1.12 -13.46 -6.97
C LEU A 50 -2.24 -14.45 -7.34
N LEU A 51 -2.46 -14.65 -8.65
CA LEU A 51 -3.53 -15.47 -9.22
C LEU A 51 -4.91 -15.08 -8.66
N ILE A 52 -5.21 -13.78 -8.71
CA ILE A 52 -6.48 -13.19 -8.24
C ILE A 52 -7.16 -12.40 -9.36
N SER A 53 -8.44 -12.07 -9.19
CA SER A 53 -9.18 -11.27 -10.19
C SER A 53 -8.61 -9.84 -10.31
N LEU A 54 -8.89 -9.18 -11.44
CA LEU A 54 -8.54 -7.76 -11.61
C LEU A 54 -9.22 -6.86 -10.57
N ASN A 55 -10.44 -7.22 -10.16
CA ASN A 55 -11.19 -6.45 -9.16
C ASN A 55 -10.56 -6.59 -7.76
N ASP A 56 -10.15 -7.80 -7.39
CA ASP A 56 -9.43 -8.04 -6.13
C ASP A 56 -8.07 -7.34 -6.12
N SER A 57 -7.39 -7.34 -7.27
CA SER A 57 -6.12 -6.63 -7.45
C SER A 57 -6.29 -5.12 -7.23
N ARG A 58 -7.32 -4.50 -7.84
CA ARG A 58 -7.65 -3.08 -7.62
C ARG A 58 -7.98 -2.80 -6.16
N SER A 59 -8.76 -3.68 -5.52
CA SER A 59 -9.14 -3.56 -4.12
C SER A 59 -7.94 -3.63 -3.18
N CYS A 60 -7.03 -4.57 -3.44
CA CYS A 60 -5.78 -4.75 -2.71
C CYS A 60 -4.87 -3.52 -2.84
N ILE A 61 -4.61 -3.05 -4.07
CA ILE A 61 -3.80 -1.86 -4.33
C ILE A 61 -4.41 -0.64 -3.65
N SER A 62 -5.72 -0.43 -3.77
CA SER A 62 -6.43 0.70 -3.16
C SER A 62 -6.35 0.68 -1.64
N THR A 63 -6.54 -0.49 -1.03
CA THR A 63 -6.42 -0.65 0.43
C THR A 63 -5.00 -0.38 0.90
N LEU A 64 -4.00 -0.88 0.17
CA LEU A 64 -2.58 -0.63 0.46
C LEU A 64 -2.24 0.85 0.31
N SER A 65 -2.64 1.48 -0.80
CA SER A 65 -2.51 2.92 -1.05
C SER A 65 -3.04 3.75 0.10
N ASN A 66 -4.22 3.39 0.63
CA ASN A 66 -4.83 4.09 1.76
C ASN A 66 -4.03 3.92 3.05
N LEU A 67 -3.59 2.70 3.38
CA LEU A 67 -2.73 2.43 4.53
C LEU A 67 -1.45 3.28 4.47
N LEU A 68 -0.74 3.25 3.33
CA LEU A 68 0.52 3.99 3.14
C LEU A 68 0.28 5.50 3.20
N LYS A 69 -0.79 6.00 2.59
CA LYS A 69 -1.18 7.41 2.66
C LYS A 69 -1.43 7.85 4.11
N THR A 70 -2.18 7.06 4.88
CA THR A 70 -2.48 7.35 6.29
C THR A 70 -1.22 7.35 7.14
N ALA A 71 -0.37 6.33 6.99
CA ALA A 71 0.89 6.23 7.74
C ALA A 71 1.82 7.43 7.45
N VAL A 72 1.97 7.80 6.18
CA VAL A 72 2.82 8.93 5.76
C VAL A 72 2.24 10.26 6.20
N PHE A 73 0.92 10.41 6.19
CA PHE A 73 0.24 11.59 6.71
C PHE A 73 0.44 11.76 8.22
N GLN A 74 0.35 10.67 8.98
CA GLN A 74 0.67 10.68 10.41
C GLN A 74 2.15 10.97 10.65
N GLY A 75 3.03 10.50 9.76
CA GLY A 75 4.43 10.88 9.71
C GLY A 75 5.29 10.37 10.87
N SER A 76 4.76 9.47 11.70
CA SER A 76 5.47 8.81 12.80
C SER A 76 6.33 7.67 12.29
N THR A 77 7.54 7.52 12.84
CA THR A 77 8.41 6.36 12.62
C THR A 77 8.38 5.38 13.79
N ASP A 78 7.53 5.61 14.80
CA ASP A 78 7.32 4.68 15.91
C ASP A 78 6.57 3.42 15.41
N PRO A 79 7.17 2.22 15.53
CA PRO A 79 6.52 0.97 15.15
C PRO A 79 5.16 0.75 15.80
N GLN A 80 4.97 1.12 17.07
CA GLN A 80 3.70 0.93 17.77
C GLN A 80 2.59 1.76 17.13
N VAL A 81 2.92 2.99 16.73
CA VAL A 81 2.00 3.88 16.04
C VAL A 81 1.60 3.30 14.68
N ILE A 82 2.56 2.81 13.89
CA ILE A 82 2.26 2.21 12.59
C ILE A 82 1.47 0.89 12.74
N VAL A 83 1.81 0.06 13.72
CA VAL A 83 1.07 -1.19 14.04
C VAL A 83 -0.38 -0.90 14.39
N SER A 84 -0.67 0.22 15.06
CA SER A 84 -2.03 0.63 15.42
C SER A 84 -2.94 0.95 14.23
N LEU A 85 -2.37 1.15 13.03
CA LEU A 85 -3.14 1.37 11.80
C LEU A 85 -3.78 0.09 11.24
N PHE A 86 -3.33 -1.08 11.68
CA PHE A 86 -3.84 -2.37 11.23
C PHE A 86 -5.00 -2.83 12.11
N PRO A 87 -6.00 -3.54 11.55
CA PRO A 87 -7.10 -4.06 12.35
C PRO A 87 -6.63 -5.19 13.29
N ASN A 88 -7.39 -5.40 14.36
CA ASN A 88 -7.21 -6.56 15.25
C ASN A 88 -7.31 -7.87 14.45
N GLY A 89 -6.42 -8.82 14.74
CA GLY A 89 -6.37 -10.12 14.06
C GLY A 89 -5.65 -10.12 12.71
N PHE A 90 -5.13 -8.98 12.23
CA PHE A 90 -4.35 -8.93 10.99
C PHE A 90 -3.09 -9.80 11.06
N HIS A 91 -2.74 -10.46 9.95
CA HIS A 91 -1.62 -11.37 9.85
C HIS A 91 -0.29 -10.75 10.34
N LYS A 92 0.24 -11.26 11.46
CA LYS A 92 1.38 -10.68 12.21
C LYS A 92 2.60 -10.43 11.33
N ASN A 93 3.09 -11.44 10.60
CA ASN A 93 4.34 -11.31 9.84
C ASN A 93 4.20 -10.29 8.70
N LEU A 94 3.01 -10.22 8.09
CA LEU A 94 2.74 -9.26 7.02
C LEU A 94 2.69 -7.84 7.58
N ARG A 95 2.02 -7.66 8.72
CA ARG A 95 1.99 -6.37 9.44
C ARG A 95 3.39 -5.88 9.78
N ASP A 96 4.19 -6.75 10.38
CA ASP A 96 5.52 -6.40 10.86
C ASP A 96 6.44 -6.04 9.66
N LEU A 97 6.30 -6.76 8.53
CA LEU A 97 6.98 -6.44 7.27
C LEU A 97 6.53 -5.09 6.69
N LEU A 98 5.22 -4.86 6.55
CA LEU A 98 4.69 -3.60 6.05
C LEU A 98 5.07 -2.42 6.94
N THR A 99 5.04 -2.61 8.27
CA THR A 99 5.48 -1.61 9.25
C THR A 99 6.93 -1.24 9.02
N LYS A 100 7.81 -2.23 8.83
CA LYS A 100 9.22 -2.00 8.54
C LYS A 100 9.42 -1.24 7.22
N ILE A 101 8.74 -1.65 6.16
CA ILE A 101 8.79 -0.96 4.85
C ILE A 101 8.33 0.50 4.96
N ILE A 102 7.25 0.75 5.70
CA ILE A 102 6.70 2.09 5.91
C ILE A 102 7.71 2.99 6.62
N ILE A 103 8.31 2.51 7.71
CA ILE A 103 9.30 3.27 8.49
C ILE A 103 10.54 3.56 7.63
N GLU A 104 11.07 2.55 6.94
CA GLU A 104 12.25 2.66 6.06
C GLU A 104 12.03 3.68 4.93
N ASN A 105 10.81 3.82 4.41
CA ASN A 105 10.49 4.70 3.28
C ASN A 105 9.81 6.02 3.67
N MET A 106 9.59 6.27 4.97
CA MET A 106 8.84 7.42 5.47
C MET A 106 9.36 8.76 4.93
N ALA A 107 10.67 8.99 5.01
CA ALA A 107 11.27 10.24 4.55
C ALA A 107 11.08 10.45 3.03
N LYS A 108 11.34 9.40 2.23
CA LYS A 108 11.15 9.39 0.77
C LYS A 108 9.69 9.70 0.40
N TRP A 109 8.75 9.03 1.04
CA TRP A 109 7.33 9.19 0.74
C TRP A 109 6.75 10.52 1.24
N LYS A 110 7.20 11.06 2.39
CA LYS A 110 6.85 12.42 2.83
C LYS A 110 7.36 13.46 1.83
N ALA A 111 8.62 13.37 1.41
CA ALA A 111 9.19 14.26 0.40
C ALA A 111 8.40 14.20 -0.93
N SER A 112 8.10 12.99 -1.41
CA SER A 112 7.25 12.78 -2.60
C SER A 112 5.83 13.32 -2.41
N ALA A 113 5.26 13.22 -1.21
CA ALA A 113 3.93 13.75 -0.92
C ALA A 113 3.90 15.26 -0.98
N ILE A 114 4.90 15.94 -0.41
CA ILE A 114 5.04 17.40 -0.46
C ILE A 114 5.31 17.86 -1.90
N ALA A 115 6.23 17.22 -2.62
CA ALA A 115 6.52 17.55 -4.02
C ALA A 115 5.29 17.38 -4.95
N ASN A 116 4.41 16.43 -4.63
CA ASN A 116 3.18 16.17 -5.37
C ASN A 116 1.94 16.84 -4.76
N GLN A 117 2.07 17.73 -3.76
CA GLN A 117 0.93 18.47 -3.18
C GLN A 117 0.30 19.43 -4.19
N GLY A 118 1.05 19.92 -5.18
CA GLY A 118 0.56 20.84 -6.23
C GLY A 118 0.20 20.21 -7.59
N LYS A 119 0.41 18.91 -7.79
CA LYS A 119 0.12 18.25 -9.07
C LYS A 119 -1.29 17.64 -9.06
N PHE A 120 -2.26 18.41 -9.54
CA PHE A 120 -3.55 17.89 -9.97
C PHE A 120 -3.32 17.09 -11.25
N TYR A 121 -3.34 15.76 -11.15
CA TYR A 121 -3.53 14.93 -12.33
C TYR A 121 -5.02 14.97 -12.64
N PHE A 122 -5.40 15.93 -13.48
CA PHE A 122 -6.69 15.98 -14.17
C PHE A 122 -6.76 14.84 -15.19
#